data_AF-A0A7H4MKS3-F1
#
_entry.id   AF-A0A7H4MKS3-F1
#
_cell.length_a   1.000
_cell.length_b   1.000
_cell.length_c   1.000
_cell.angle_alpha   90.00
_cell.angle_beta   90.00
_cell.angle_gamma   90.00
#
_symmetry.space_group_name_H-M   'P 1'
#
loop_
_entity.id
_entity.type
_entity.pdbx_description
1 polymer ?
#
loop_
_entity_poly.entity_id
_entity_poly.type
_entity_poly.pdbx_seq_one_letter_code
_entity_poly.pdbx_strand_id
1 'polypeptide(L)'
;MMLPGDEVIKVIITAYVFAQFEVACYTALLTAAKRVGDHHAIHALEAMLAEERGMADWLLHHQPTIVGQFLHRAVLPGVEAGK
;
A
#
# COMPACT_ATOMS: atom_id res chain seq x y z
N MET A 1 4.53 15.62 -11.91
CA MET A 1 4.09 17.03 -11.70
C MET A 1 3.47 17.09 -10.31
N MET A 2 4.00 17.93 -9.40
CA MET A 2 3.49 18.08 -8.03
C MET A 2 2.35 19.09 -8.01
N LEU A 3 1.19 18.71 -7.48
CA LEU A 3 0.16 19.66 -7.09
C LEU A 3 0.39 20.03 -5.61
N PRO A 4 0.33 21.31 -5.22
CA PRO A 4 0.38 21.68 -3.80
C PRO A 4 -0.72 20.94 -3.01
N GLY A 5 -0.37 20.30 -1.89
CA GLY A 5 -1.32 19.57 -1.03
C GLY A 5 -1.59 18.10 -1.40
N ASP A 6 -0.92 17.56 -2.44
CA ASP A 6 -1.12 16.18 -2.91
C ASP A 6 -0.39 15.10 -2.09
N GLU A 7 0.13 15.44 -0.90
CA GLU A 7 0.90 14.51 -0.05
C GLU A 7 0.11 13.25 0.26
N VAL A 8 -1.20 13.37 0.50
CA VAL A 8 -2.09 12.22 0.76
C VAL A 8 -2.11 11.24 -0.42
N ILE A 9 -2.12 11.76 -1.65
CA ILE A 9 -2.15 10.93 -2.86
C ILE A 9 -0.82 10.21 -3.04
N LYS A 10 0.30 10.92 -2.79
CA LYS A 10 1.64 10.35 -2.83
C LYS A 10 1.80 9.24 -1.79
N VAL A 11 1.35 9.47 -0.55
CA VAL A 11 1.42 8.47 0.53
C VAL A 11 0.70 7.20 0.14
N ILE A 12 -0.50 7.29 -0.44
CA ILE A 12 -1.26 6.10 -0.86
C ILE A 12 -0.56 5.35 -1.99
N ILE A 13 -0.04 6.08 -2.99
CA ILE A 13 0.71 5.46 -4.09
C ILE A 13 1.98 4.78 -3.57
N THR A 14 2.74 5.46 -2.72
CA THR A 14 3.96 4.91 -2.12
C THR A 14 3.65 3.69 -1.24
N ALA A 15 2.58 3.73 -0.44
CA ALA A 15 2.14 2.59 0.37
C ALA A 15 1.76 1.40 -0.52
N TYR A 16 1.06 1.62 -1.64
CA TYR A 16 0.69 0.55 -2.57
C TYR A 16 1.93 -0.10 -3.19
N VAL A 17 2.89 0.71 -3.66
CA VAL A 17 4.14 0.22 -4.23
C VAL A 17 4.96 -0.54 -3.18
N PHE A 18 4.98 -0.07 -1.94
CA PHE A 18 5.70 -0.73 -0.86
C PHE A 18 5.06 -2.08 -0.50
N ALA A 19 3.73 -2.15 -0.39
CA ALA A 19 3.02 -3.41 -0.18
C ALA A 19 3.33 -4.43 -1.29
N GLN A 20 3.39 -4.00 -2.56
CA GLN A 20 3.80 -4.88 -3.68
C GLN A 20 5.25 -5.35 -3.57
N PHE A 21 6.15 -4.48 -3.12
CA PHE A 21 7.53 -4.84 -2.83
C PHE A 21 7.60 -5.92 -1.73
N GLU A 22 6.85 -5.75 -0.64
CA GLU A 22 6.79 -6.72 0.44
C GLU A 22 6.18 -8.06 -0.01
N VAL A 23 5.12 -8.04 -0.83
CA VAL A 23 4.57 -9.25 -1.47
C VAL A 23 5.66 -10.01 -2.24
N ALA A 24 6.49 -9.31 -3.01
CA ALA A 24 7.58 -9.94 -3.75
C ALA A 24 8.65 -10.52 -2.81
N CYS A 25 9.05 -9.78 -1.77
CA CYS A 25 10.02 -10.21 -0.77
C CYS A 25 9.54 -11.45 0.00
N TYR A 26 8.32 -11.43 0.55
CA TYR A 26 7.77 -12.57 1.29
C TYR A 26 7.55 -13.79 0.39
N THR A 27 7.21 -13.60 -0.88
CA THR A 27 7.15 -14.71 -1.85
C THR A 27 8.52 -15.37 -2.05
N ALA A 28 9.59 -14.57 -2.16
CA ALA A 28 10.95 -15.09 -2.29
C ALA A 28 11.41 -15.82 -1.00
N LEU A 29 11.16 -15.22 0.17
CA LEU A 29 11.50 -15.82 1.46
C LEU A 29 10.72 -17.11 1.73
N LEU A 30 9.42 -17.14 1.40
CA LEU A 30 8.60 -18.34 1.54
C LEU A 30 9.12 -19.47 0.64
N THR A 31 9.57 -19.14 -0.57
CA THR A 31 10.22 -20.11 -1.47
C THR A 31 11.50 -20.66 -0.87
N ALA A 32 12.33 -19.82 -0.26
CA ALA A 32 13.55 -20.24 0.42
C ALA A 32 13.25 -21.13 1.64
N ALA A 33 12.31 -20.72 2.51
CA ALA A 33 11.91 -21.46 3.70
C ALA A 33 11.37 -22.86 3.35
N LYS A 34 10.55 -22.97 2.30
CA LYS A 34 10.06 -24.24 1.76
C LYS A 34 11.18 -25.17 1.29
N ARG A 35 12.27 -24.63 0.74
CA ARG A 35 13.42 -25.43 0.28
C ARG A 35 14.27 -25.96 1.42
N VAL A 36 14.41 -25.21 2.51
CA VAL A 36 15.21 -25.62 3.68
C VAL A 36 14.41 -26.37 4.74
N GLY A 37 13.08 -26.46 4.59
CA GLY A 37 12.21 -27.18 5.52
C GLY A 37 11.91 -26.40 6.82
N ASP A 38 12.03 -25.08 6.81
CA ASP A 38 11.74 -24.24 7.99
C ASP A 38 10.23 -24.00 8.12
N HIS A 39 9.54 -24.99 8.71
CA HIS A 39 8.09 -24.94 8.91
C HIS A 39 7.61 -23.81 9.81
N HIS A 40 8.45 -23.35 10.75
CA HIS A 40 8.10 -22.23 11.61
C HIS A 40 8.09 -20.92 10.83
N ALA A 41 9.13 -20.67 10.01
CA ALA A 41 9.17 -19.50 9.15
C ALA A 41 8.07 -19.52 8.08
N ILE A 42 7.76 -20.68 7.49
CA ILE A 42 6.70 -20.81 6.47
C ILE A 42 5.37 -20.24 6.96
N HIS A 43 4.93 -20.61 8.17
CA HIS A 43 3.64 -20.17 8.68
C HIS A 43 3.59 -18.65 8.88
N ALA A 44 4.64 -18.07 9.46
CA ALA A 44 4.73 -16.62 9.65
C ALA A 44 4.76 -15.88 8.30
N LEU A 45 5.56 -16.35 7.35
CA LEU A 45 5.69 -15.74 6.02
C LEU A 45 4.39 -15.82 5.21
N GLU A 46 3.60 -16.89 5.34
CA GLU A 46 2.29 -17.02 4.69
C GLU A 46 1.28 -16.02 5.26
N ALA A 47 1.26 -15.82 6.57
CA ALA A 47 0.40 -14.83 7.21
C ALA A 47 0.75 -13.40 6.75
N MET A 48 2.03 -13.02 6.81
CA MET A 48 2.50 -11.70 6.37
C MET A 48 2.21 -11.47 4.88
N LEU A 49 2.45 -12.49 4.04
CA LEU A 49 2.15 -12.40 2.61
C LEU A 49 0.65 -12.17 2.34
N ALA A 50 -0.24 -12.77 3.13
CA ALA A 50 -1.67 -12.56 3.01
C ALA A 50 -2.08 -11.14 3.41
N GLU A 51 -1.50 -10.61 4.49
CA GLU A 51 -1.71 -9.24 4.95
C GLU A 51 -1.29 -8.21 3.89
N GLU A 52 -0.09 -8.36 3.31
CA GLU A 52 0.41 -7.40 2.32
C GLU A 52 -0.34 -7.45 0.99
N ARG A 53 -0.82 -8.64 0.58
CA ARG A 53 -1.74 -8.75 -0.56
C ARG A 53 -3.05 -8.03 -0.28
N GLY A 54 -3.61 -8.24 0.91
CA GLY A 54 -4.82 -7.55 1.36
C GLY A 54 -4.64 -6.02 1.38
N MET A 55 -3.51 -5.54 1.89
CA MET A 55 -3.16 -4.11 1.90
C MET A 55 -3.05 -3.55 0.47
N ALA A 56 -2.31 -4.23 -0.41
CA ALA A 56 -2.14 -3.79 -1.80
C ALA A 56 -3.48 -3.71 -2.55
N ASP A 57 -4.32 -4.74 -2.40
CA ASP A 57 -5.65 -4.78 -3.01
C ASP A 57 -6.56 -3.68 -2.44
N TRP A 58 -6.53 -3.47 -1.12
CA TRP A 58 -7.30 -2.43 -0.47
C TRP A 58 -6.90 -1.03 -0.95
N LEU A 59 -5.59 -0.74 -1.00
CA LEU A 59 -5.07 0.55 -1.43
C LEU A 59 -5.46 0.85 -2.88
N LEU A 60 -5.28 -0.12 -3.79
CA LEU A 60 -5.64 0.07 -5.19
C LEU A 60 -7.14 0.25 -5.38
N HIS A 61 -7.96 -0.51 -4.64
CA HIS A 61 -9.42 -0.39 -4.70
C HIS A 61 -9.93 0.97 -4.22
N HIS A 62 -9.36 1.51 -3.15
CA HIS A 62 -9.82 2.78 -2.55
C HIS A 62 -9.15 4.02 -3.15
N GLN A 63 -8.05 3.86 -3.88
CA GLN A 63 -7.31 4.96 -4.48
C GLN A 63 -8.19 5.92 -5.32
N PRO A 64 -9.10 5.45 -6.21
CA PRO A 64 -9.95 6.34 -6.99
C PRO A 64 -10.85 7.22 -6.11
N THR A 65 -11.42 6.66 -5.04
CA THR A 65 -12.26 7.40 -4.10
C THR A 65 -11.46 8.48 -3.39
N ILE A 66 -10.23 8.17 -2.94
CA ILE A 66 -9.40 9.13 -2.21
C ILE A 66 -8.93 10.26 -3.13
N VAL A 67 -8.55 9.94 -4.37
CA VAL A 67 -8.24 10.95 -5.41
C VAL A 67 -9.46 11.83 -5.67
N GLY A 68 -10.65 11.25 -5.82
CA GLY A 68 -11.89 12.00 -6.02
C GLY A 68 -12.19 12.98 -4.86
N GLN A 69 -12.02 12.53 -3.61
CA GLN A 69 -12.19 13.36 -2.42
C GLN A 69 -11.16 14.50 -2.35
N PHE A 70 -9.90 14.21 -2.69
CA PHE A 70 -8.84 15.23 -2.75
C PHE A 70 -9.19 16.32 -3.78
N LEU A 71 -9.56 15.93 -4.99
CA LEU A 71 -9.95 16.86 -6.05
C LEU A 71 -11.19 17.67 -5.67
N HIS A 72 -12.19 17.06 -5.03
CA HIS A 72 -13.38 17.78 -4.56
C HIS A 72 -13.03 18.87 -3.54
N ARG A 73 -12.12 18.59 -2.60
CA ARG A 73 -11.62 19.57 -1.63
C ARG A 73 -10.81 20.68 -2.30
N ALA A 74 -9.98 20.35 -3.28
CA ALA A 74 -9.16 21.32 -4.01
C ALA A 74 -9.97 22.29 -4.87
N VAL A 75 -11.16 21.89 -5.34
CA VAL A 75 -12.06 22.72 -6.18
C VAL A 75 -12.86 23.73 -5.35
N LEU A 76 -12.97 23.57 -4.02
CA LEU A 76 -13.61 24.55 -3.13
C LEU A 76 -12.60 25.66 -2.76
N PRO A 77 -12.73 26.89 -3.30
CA PRO A 77 -11.80 27.97 -2.97
C PRO A 77 -12.08 28.44 -1.54
N GLY A 78 -11.07 28.39 -0.66
CA GLY A 78 -11.13 29.03 0.65
C GLY A 78 -11.12 28.13 1.88
N VAL A 79 -10.98 26.80 1.72
CA VAL A 79 -10.64 25.93 2.86
C VAL A 79 -9.14 25.67 2.80
N GLU A 80 -8.35 26.56 3.42
CA GLU A 80 -7.01 26.16 3.86
C GLU A 80 -7.20 24.93 4.74
N ALA A 81 -6.71 23.78 4.28
CA ALA A 81 -6.61 22.58 5.10
C ALA A 81 -5.54 22.86 6.17
N GLY A 82 -5.95 23.59 7.21
CA GLY A 82 -5.11 24.05 8.29
C GLY A 82 -4.74 22.92 9.24
N LYS A 83 -3.42 22.77 9.41
CA LYS A 83 -2.65 22.20 10.52
C LYS A 83 -2.93 20.77 10.98
#